data_AF-A0A323V271-F1
#
_entry.id   AF-A0A323V271-F1
#
_cell.length_a   1.000
_cell.length_b   1.000
_cell.length_c   1.000
_cell.angle_alpha   90.00
_cell.angle_beta   90.00
_cell.angle_gamma   90.00
#
_symmetry.space_group_name_H-M   'P 1'
#
loop_
_entity.id
_entity.type
_entity.pdbx_description
1 polymer ?
#
loop_
_entity_poly.entity_id
_entity_poly.type
_entity_poly.pdbx_seq_one_letter_code
_entity_poly.pdbx_strand_id
1 'polypeptide(L)'
;APAAAAPVAHAELAGWLAQPTAPTVPVEVPDRLWADLVRDGVPDERLSALAGQGTAGPGWAVVQGEVPPGPRVVARFGAGEGALTVLAPAAASADPAAAAQEAARRQTLGALLAANPRLDAPAIVREAVRTGEVDSRLLLVLAGLMGERTVSVGALPPVPGEDPAAAPPHALLVTGLDGRPAGEPAVAALLRRWLDAQRAPLAPASVATEPGGLLVQWSLPAPVPLLGG
;
A
#
# COMPACT_ATOMS: atom_id res chain seq x y z
N ALA A 1 -9.66 40.50 12.63
CA ALA A 1 -10.35 39.27 13.07
C ALA A 1 -9.32 38.17 13.21
N PRO A 2 -9.30 37.37 14.28
CA PRO A 2 -8.47 36.17 14.29
C PRO A 2 -8.94 35.24 13.17
N ALA A 3 -8.01 34.68 12.39
CA ALA A 3 -8.34 33.69 11.38
C ALA A 3 -8.98 32.48 12.06
N ALA A 4 -10.10 31.98 11.51
CA ALA A 4 -10.68 30.72 11.97
C ALA A 4 -9.63 29.61 11.79
N ALA A 5 -9.41 28.82 12.83
CA ALA A 5 -8.51 27.67 12.75
C ALA A 5 -8.99 26.73 11.64
N ALA A 6 -8.05 26.25 10.82
CA ALA A 6 -8.38 25.28 9.78
C ALA A 6 -8.96 24.00 10.42
N PRO A 7 -10.03 23.42 9.84
CA PRO A 7 -10.61 22.20 10.36
C PRO A 7 -9.59 21.05 10.27
N VAL A 8 -9.55 20.20 11.30
CA VAL A 8 -8.69 19.02 11.33
C VAL A 8 -9.27 17.96 10.40
N ALA A 9 -8.44 17.36 9.54
CA ALA A 9 -8.88 16.39 8.52
C ALA A 9 -9.10 14.97 9.07
N HIS A 10 -9.77 14.84 10.22
CA HIS A 10 -9.95 13.57 10.92
C HIS A 10 -10.81 12.57 10.14
N ALA A 11 -11.88 13.02 9.47
CA ALA A 11 -12.75 12.16 8.67
C ALA A 11 -12.07 11.57 7.44
N GLU A 12 -11.20 12.33 6.78
CA GLU A 12 -10.40 11.83 5.64
C GLU A 12 -9.42 10.75 6.09
N LEU A 13 -8.73 10.98 7.21
CA LEU A 13 -7.84 10.00 7.82
C LEU A 13 -8.60 8.73 8.25
N ALA A 14 -9.77 8.88 8.87
CA ALA A 14 -10.62 7.74 9.24
C ALA A 14 -11.03 6.92 8.01
N GLY A 15 -11.43 7.60 6.93
CA GLY A 15 -11.75 6.98 5.65
C GLY A 15 -10.57 6.21 5.05
N TRP A 16 -9.35 6.72 5.18
CA TRP A 16 -8.15 6.01 4.75
C TRP A 16 -7.82 4.80 5.64
N LEU A 17 -7.89 4.94 6.97
CA LEU A 17 -7.61 3.85 7.93
C LEU A 17 -8.58 2.66 7.81
N ALA A 18 -9.78 2.91 7.25
CA ALA A 18 -10.78 1.89 6.95
C ALA A 18 -10.53 1.16 5.62
N GLN A 19 -9.61 1.65 4.77
CA GLN A 19 -9.28 0.98 3.51
C GLN A 19 -8.50 -0.32 3.76
N PRO A 20 -8.67 -1.34 2.91
CA PRO A 20 -7.87 -2.58 2.99
C PRO A 20 -6.35 -2.35 2.85
N THR A 21 -5.96 -1.27 2.17
CA THR A 21 -4.56 -0.88 1.93
C THR A 21 -3.88 -0.25 3.16
N ALA A 22 -4.66 0.21 4.14
CA ALA A 22 -4.12 0.83 5.35
C ALA A 22 -3.28 -0.17 6.17
N PRO A 23 -2.37 0.32 7.06
CA PRO A 23 -1.60 -0.54 7.95
C PRO A 23 -2.51 -1.45 8.77
N THR A 24 -2.22 -2.74 8.90
CA THR A 24 -3.06 -3.68 9.67
C THR A 24 -2.79 -3.67 11.17
N VAL A 25 -1.69 -3.04 11.60
CA VAL A 25 -1.35 -2.83 13.00
C VAL A 25 -1.95 -1.53 13.55
N PRO A 26 -2.06 -1.37 14.88
CA PRO A 26 -2.51 -0.13 15.47
C PRO A 26 -1.65 1.07 15.06
N VAL A 27 -2.30 2.22 14.92
CA VAL A 27 -1.65 3.51 14.61
C VAL A 27 -1.67 4.38 15.85
N GLU A 28 -0.52 4.94 16.19
CA GLU A 28 -0.35 5.88 17.29
C GLU A 28 -0.96 7.23 16.91
N VAL A 29 -1.90 7.75 17.69
CA VAL A 29 -2.62 8.99 17.42
C VAL A 29 -2.55 9.96 18.62
N PRO A 30 -2.57 11.29 18.40
CA PRO A 30 -2.66 12.25 19.48
C PRO A 30 -3.98 12.08 20.25
N ASP A 31 -3.97 12.22 21.58
CA ASP A 31 -5.16 12.03 22.43
C ASP A 31 -6.37 12.82 21.96
N ARG A 32 -6.16 14.06 21.51
CA ARG A 32 -7.24 14.94 21.01
C ARG A 32 -7.92 14.41 19.75
N LEU A 33 -7.22 13.59 18.95
CA LEU A 33 -7.71 13.05 17.69
C LEU A 33 -8.45 11.72 17.89
N TRP A 34 -8.19 11.02 18.99
CA TRP A 34 -8.78 9.70 19.27
C TRP A 34 -10.31 9.73 19.19
N ALA A 35 -10.93 10.62 19.97
CA ALA A 35 -12.39 10.69 20.06
C ALA A 35 -13.06 11.07 18.74
N ASP A 36 -12.38 11.83 17.88
CA ASP A 36 -12.87 12.16 16.54
C ASP A 36 -12.77 10.95 15.59
N LEU A 37 -11.65 10.21 15.60
CA LEU A 37 -11.49 9.02 14.75
C LEU A 37 -12.46 7.89 15.11
N VAL A 38 -12.71 7.68 16.41
CA VAL A 38 -13.72 6.70 16.86
C VAL A 38 -15.12 7.13 16.44
N ARG A 39 -15.44 8.42 16.54
CA ARG A 39 -16.72 8.98 16.07
C ARG A 39 -16.90 8.77 14.56
N ASP A 40 -15.81 8.86 13.80
CA ASP A 40 -15.81 8.65 12.35
C ASP A 40 -15.71 7.16 11.96
N GLY A 41 -15.74 6.25 12.94
CA GLY A 41 -15.89 4.81 12.71
C GLY A 41 -14.58 4.02 12.68
N VAL A 42 -13.45 4.59 13.11
CA VAL A 42 -12.22 3.82 13.33
C VAL A 42 -12.37 2.99 14.61
N PRO A 43 -12.22 1.65 14.55
CA PRO A 43 -12.29 0.82 15.75
C PRO A 43 -11.19 1.16 16.76
N ASP A 44 -11.51 1.15 18.06
CA ASP A 44 -10.57 1.49 19.13
C ASP A 44 -9.30 0.63 19.09
N GLU A 45 -9.42 -0.66 18.72
CA GLU A 45 -8.28 -1.59 18.60
C GLU A 45 -7.30 -1.24 17.47
N ARG A 46 -7.68 -0.33 16.57
CA ARG A 46 -6.84 0.18 15.48
C ARG A 46 -6.03 1.41 15.92
N LEU A 47 -6.30 1.94 17.10
CA LEU A 47 -5.68 3.13 17.63
C LEU A 47 -4.82 2.79 18.86
N SER A 48 -3.76 3.56 19.05
CA SER A 48 -2.95 3.56 20.27
C SER A 48 -2.55 4.99 20.61
N ALA A 49 -2.40 5.29 21.90
CA ALA A 49 -2.05 6.65 22.31
C ALA A 49 -0.59 6.94 21.93
N LEU A 50 -0.35 8.07 21.27
CA LEU A 50 1.00 8.49 20.91
C LEU A 50 1.82 8.77 22.18
N ALA A 51 2.85 7.95 22.42
CA ALA A 51 3.70 8.07 23.60
C ALA A 51 4.67 9.26 23.45
N GLY A 52 4.33 10.42 24.04
CA GLY A 52 5.23 11.59 24.12
C GLY A 52 4.99 12.65 23.05
N GLN A 53 5.93 13.60 22.92
CA GLN A 53 5.78 14.83 22.11
C GLN A 53 6.05 14.63 20.60
N GLY A 54 5.44 13.62 19.96
CA GLY A 54 5.40 13.56 18.49
C GLY A 54 6.67 13.10 17.77
N THR A 55 7.59 12.41 18.46
CA THR A 55 8.66 11.66 17.79
C THR A 55 8.12 10.33 17.28
N ALA A 56 8.42 9.95 16.04
CA ALA A 56 7.99 8.65 15.51
C ALA A 56 8.50 7.52 16.41
N GLY A 57 7.55 6.80 17.00
CA GLY A 57 7.82 5.61 17.78
C GLY A 57 8.22 4.42 16.89
N PRO A 58 8.32 3.22 17.48
CA PRO A 58 8.51 1.99 16.72
C PRO A 58 7.27 1.62 15.89
N GLY A 59 6.12 2.27 16.12
CA GLY A 59 4.86 2.04 15.42
C GLY A 59 4.56 3.05 14.31
N TRP A 60 3.43 2.84 13.64
CA TRP A 60 2.85 3.83 12.75
C TRP A 60 2.33 5.00 13.57
N ALA A 61 2.50 6.24 13.11
CA ALA A 61 2.09 7.41 13.88
C ALA A 61 1.35 8.44 13.02
N VAL A 62 0.39 9.13 13.63
CA VAL A 62 -0.27 10.31 13.07
C VAL A 62 0.23 11.54 13.80
N VAL A 63 0.73 12.50 13.04
CA VAL A 63 1.12 13.82 13.57
C VAL A 63 0.28 14.91 12.93
N GLN A 64 0.03 15.98 13.69
CA GLN A 64 -0.63 17.18 13.19
C GLN A 64 0.41 18.31 13.11
N GLY A 65 0.47 18.99 11.96
CA GLY A 65 1.40 20.10 11.76
C GLY A 65 2.76 19.66 11.22
N GLU A 66 3.84 20.09 11.88
CA GLU A 66 5.22 19.87 11.41
C GLU A 66 5.62 18.39 11.55
N VAL A 67 6.20 17.86 10.47
CA VAL A 67 6.67 16.47 10.42
C VAL A 67 8.09 16.42 10.98
N PRO A 68 8.37 15.59 12.00
CA PRO A 68 9.73 15.44 12.51
C PRO A 68 10.67 14.92 11.40
N PRO A 69 11.96 15.30 11.41
CA PRO A 69 12.92 14.78 10.46
C PRO A 69 13.21 13.30 10.72
N GLY A 70 13.34 12.50 9.66
CA GLY A 70 13.75 11.10 9.71
C GLY A 70 12.66 10.10 9.28
N PRO A 71 11.45 10.13 9.86
CA PRO A 71 10.37 9.24 9.47
C PRO A 71 9.91 9.44 8.03
N ARG A 72 9.53 8.34 7.39
CA ARG A 72 8.93 8.39 6.05
C ARG A 72 7.46 8.77 6.18
N VAL A 73 7.08 9.88 5.57
CA VAL A 73 5.66 10.27 5.36
C VAL A 73 5.03 9.28 4.41
N VAL A 74 3.84 8.76 4.74
CA VAL A 74 3.11 7.78 3.90
C VAL A 74 1.82 8.36 3.35
N ALA A 75 1.12 9.17 4.15
CA ALA A 75 -0.14 9.77 3.74
C ALA A 75 -0.27 11.16 4.36
N ARG A 76 -1.01 12.04 3.69
CA ARG A 76 -1.31 13.39 4.17
C ARG A 76 -2.77 13.74 3.89
N PHE A 77 -3.44 14.29 4.89
CA PHE A 77 -4.85 14.66 4.83
C PHE A 77 -5.02 16.13 5.22
N GLY A 78 -5.90 16.84 4.52
CA GLY A 78 -6.09 18.28 4.69
C GLY A 78 -4.87 19.17 4.37
N ALA A 79 -4.95 20.43 4.81
CA ALA A 79 -3.93 21.45 4.57
C ALA A 79 -3.77 22.39 5.78
N GLY A 80 -2.64 23.11 5.83
CA GLY A 80 -2.34 24.06 6.90
C GLY A 80 -2.17 23.39 8.28
N GLU A 81 -2.54 24.11 9.35
CA GLU A 81 -2.40 23.66 10.74
C GLU A 81 -3.32 22.49 11.11
N GLY A 82 -4.40 22.27 10.33
CA GLY A 82 -5.32 21.15 10.47
C GLY A 82 -4.85 19.88 9.74
N ALA A 83 -3.73 19.94 9.01
CA ALA A 83 -3.24 18.81 8.24
C ALA A 83 -2.73 17.68 9.14
N LEU A 84 -3.12 16.46 8.79
CA LEU A 84 -2.68 15.23 9.44
C LEU A 84 -1.70 14.51 8.52
N THR A 85 -0.62 13.99 9.10
CA THR A 85 0.40 13.23 8.37
C THR A 85 0.60 11.87 9.03
N VAL A 86 0.56 10.81 8.23
CA VAL A 86 0.85 9.44 8.67
C VAL A 86 2.31 9.13 8.40
N LEU A 87 3.00 8.65 9.43
CA LEU A 87 4.41 8.29 9.40
C LEU A 87 4.56 6.77 9.51
N ALA A 88 5.45 6.22 8.69
CA ALA A 88 5.85 4.81 8.80
C ALA A 88 6.74 4.59 10.05
N PRO A 89 6.74 3.37 10.62
CA PRO A 89 7.66 2.95 11.68
C PRO A 89 9.12 3.28 11.39
N ALA A 90 9.86 3.78 12.40
CA ALA A 90 11.28 4.11 12.23
C ALA A 90 12.16 2.90 11.83
N ALA A 91 11.77 1.68 12.22
CA ALA A 91 12.45 0.45 11.80
C ALA A 91 12.33 0.17 10.28
N ALA A 92 11.29 0.68 9.63
CA ALA A 92 11.17 0.63 8.17
C ALA A 92 12.18 1.56 7.45
N SER A 93 12.90 2.40 8.20
CA SER A 93 13.86 3.40 7.71
C SER A 93 15.30 3.24 8.24
N ALA A 94 15.59 2.24 9.09
CA ALA A 94 16.80 2.25 9.91
C ALA A 94 18.08 1.70 9.25
N ASP A 95 17.98 0.84 8.24
CA ASP A 95 19.15 0.26 7.55
C ASP A 95 19.13 0.55 6.03
N PRO A 96 19.85 1.59 5.56
CA PRO A 96 19.97 1.90 4.14
C PRO A 96 20.58 0.78 3.31
N ALA A 97 21.47 -0.05 3.88
CA ALA A 97 22.10 -1.14 3.16
C ALA A 97 21.11 -2.29 2.93
N ALA A 98 20.33 -2.65 3.95
CA ALA A 98 19.24 -3.62 3.80
C ALA A 98 18.18 -3.13 2.79
N ALA A 99 17.82 -1.85 2.83
CA ALA A 99 16.89 -1.25 1.88
C ALA A 99 17.42 -1.29 0.44
N ALA A 100 18.70 -0.97 0.23
CA ALA A 100 19.34 -1.05 -1.08
C ALA A 100 19.43 -2.50 -1.59
N GLN A 101 19.74 -3.46 -0.72
CA GLN A 101 19.76 -4.88 -1.07
C GLN A 101 18.37 -5.38 -1.48
N GLU A 102 17.34 -5.00 -0.74
CA GLU A 102 15.96 -5.33 -1.09
C GLU A 102 15.55 -4.71 -2.43
N ALA A 103 15.89 -3.45 -2.67
CA ALA A 103 15.65 -2.80 -3.96
C ALA A 103 16.33 -3.56 -5.12
N ALA A 104 17.58 -3.98 -4.94
CA ALA A 104 18.31 -4.76 -5.94
C ALA A 104 17.67 -6.15 -6.19
N ARG A 105 17.17 -6.82 -5.15
CA ARG A 105 16.43 -8.10 -5.30
C ARG A 105 15.14 -7.90 -6.10
N ARG A 106 14.37 -6.85 -5.80
CA ARG A 106 13.15 -6.52 -6.55
C ARG A 106 13.44 -6.20 -8.00
N GLN A 107 14.48 -5.42 -8.26
CA GLN A 107 14.91 -5.11 -9.63
C GLN A 107 15.29 -6.39 -10.39
N THR A 108 16.00 -7.32 -9.75
CA THR A 108 16.40 -8.59 -10.37
C THR A 108 15.20 -9.45 -10.74
N LEU A 109 14.26 -9.67 -9.79
CA LEU A 109 13.03 -10.42 -10.07
C LEU A 109 12.16 -9.70 -11.10
N GLY A 110 12.01 -8.39 -10.93
CA GLY A 110 11.24 -7.51 -11.80
C GLY A 110 11.69 -7.56 -13.27
N ALA A 111 13.01 -7.52 -13.51
CA ALA A 111 13.56 -7.65 -14.86
C ALA A 111 13.22 -8.99 -15.52
N LEU A 112 13.25 -10.10 -14.76
CA LEU A 112 12.86 -11.42 -15.26
C LEU A 112 11.37 -11.49 -15.61
N LEU A 113 10.51 -10.92 -14.76
CA LEU A 113 9.06 -10.88 -14.98
C LEU A 113 8.70 -9.98 -16.18
N ALA A 114 9.33 -8.82 -16.30
CA ALA A 114 9.11 -7.89 -17.39
C ALA A 114 9.56 -8.44 -18.76
N ALA A 115 10.55 -9.34 -18.78
CA ALA A 115 10.99 -10.05 -19.98
C ALA A 115 10.14 -11.29 -20.29
N ASN A 116 9.27 -11.73 -19.39
CA ASN A 116 8.46 -12.93 -19.57
C ASN A 116 7.36 -12.68 -20.62
N PRO A 117 7.27 -13.50 -21.70
CA PRO A 117 6.23 -13.36 -22.72
C PRO A 117 4.82 -13.64 -22.21
N ARG A 118 4.66 -14.22 -21.01
CA ARG A 118 3.37 -14.41 -20.35
C ARG A 118 2.87 -13.18 -19.60
N LEU A 119 3.66 -12.11 -19.51
CA LEU A 119 3.17 -10.82 -19.05
C LEU A 119 2.67 -10.01 -20.24
N ASP A 120 1.39 -9.70 -20.26
CA ASP A 120 0.79 -8.71 -21.13
C ASP A 120 0.48 -7.44 -20.32
N ALA A 121 1.14 -6.33 -20.63
CA ALA A 121 1.06 -5.11 -19.84
C ALA A 121 1.47 -3.88 -20.65
N PRO A 122 0.86 -2.71 -20.41
CA PRO A 122 1.31 -1.43 -20.95
C PRO A 122 2.77 -1.15 -20.59
N ALA A 123 3.43 -0.34 -21.43
CA ALA A 123 4.85 0.00 -21.25
C ALA A 123 5.16 0.56 -19.86
N ILE A 124 4.28 1.42 -19.31
CA ILE A 124 4.47 2.01 -17.98
C ILE A 124 4.45 0.98 -16.85
N VAL A 125 3.53 0.01 -16.91
CA VAL A 125 3.45 -1.09 -15.92
C VAL A 125 4.65 -2.01 -16.07
N ARG A 126 5.01 -2.38 -17.31
CA ARG A 126 6.15 -3.23 -17.58
C ARG A 126 7.45 -2.59 -17.10
N GLU A 127 7.60 -1.29 -17.27
CA GLU A 127 8.76 -0.54 -16.81
C GLU A 127 8.86 -0.53 -15.28
N ALA A 128 7.78 -0.20 -14.57
CA ALA A 128 7.75 -0.24 -13.10
C ALA A 128 8.07 -1.65 -12.54
N VAL A 129 7.55 -2.70 -13.19
CA VAL A 129 7.91 -4.09 -12.86
C VAL A 129 9.39 -4.32 -13.13
N ARG A 130 9.90 -3.93 -14.31
CA ARG A 130 11.30 -4.14 -14.74
C ARG A 130 12.30 -3.46 -13.79
N THR A 131 12.00 -2.26 -13.32
CA THR A 131 12.85 -1.50 -12.40
C THR A 131 12.71 -1.95 -10.94
N GLY A 132 11.72 -2.79 -10.63
CA GLY A 132 11.45 -3.24 -9.27
C GLY A 132 10.78 -2.17 -8.40
N GLU A 133 10.20 -1.14 -9.00
CA GLU A 133 9.54 -0.01 -8.34
C GLU A 133 8.10 -0.37 -7.93
N VAL A 134 7.84 -1.60 -7.54
CA VAL A 134 6.54 -2.12 -7.08
C VAL A 134 6.73 -2.94 -5.80
N ASP A 135 5.64 -3.20 -5.08
CA ASP A 135 5.66 -4.06 -3.90
C ASP A 135 6.14 -5.49 -4.24
N SER A 136 6.95 -6.09 -3.37
CA SER A 136 7.47 -7.44 -3.54
C SER A 136 6.39 -8.52 -3.63
N ARG A 137 5.26 -8.34 -2.93
CA ARG A 137 4.11 -9.27 -2.99
C ARG A 137 3.50 -9.29 -4.38
N LEU A 138 3.41 -8.13 -5.02
CA LEU A 138 2.94 -7.99 -6.39
C LEU A 138 3.85 -8.76 -7.35
N LEU A 139 5.18 -8.59 -7.23
CA LEU A 139 6.15 -9.33 -8.05
C LEU A 139 6.02 -10.85 -7.86
N LEU A 140 5.94 -11.33 -6.61
CA LEU A 140 5.84 -12.75 -6.31
C LEU A 140 4.50 -13.35 -6.76
N VAL A 141 3.40 -12.61 -6.63
CA VAL A 141 2.09 -13.04 -7.12
C VAL A 141 2.07 -13.12 -8.65
N LEU A 142 2.63 -12.13 -9.34
CA LEU A 142 2.80 -12.19 -10.79
C LEU A 142 3.66 -13.38 -11.20
N ALA A 143 4.78 -13.63 -10.51
CA ALA A 143 5.64 -14.78 -10.77
C ALA A 143 4.88 -16.11 -10.64
N GLY A 144 4.07 -16.26 -9.59
CA GLY A 144 3.24 -17.43 -9.36
C GLY A 144 2.20 -17.66 -10.45
N LEU A 145 1.47 -16.61 -10.84
CA LEU A 145 0.49 -16.70 -11.92
C LEU A 145 1.15 -17.03 -13.27
N MET A 146 2.26 -16.36 -13.59
CA MET A 146 2.96 -16.54 -14.87
C MET A 146 3.73 -17.86 -15.00
N GLY A 147 3.88 -18.60 -13.89
CA GLY A 147 4.42 -19.97 -13.90
C GLY A 147 3.63 -20.91 -14.81
N GLU A 148 2.31 -20.67 -14.97
CA GLU A 148 1.43 -21.52 -15.76
C GLU A 148 0.54 -20.76 -16.75
N ARG A 149 0.33 -19.46 -16.54
CA ARG A 149 -0.71 -18.68 -17.20
C ARG A 149 -0.15 -17.44 -17.87
N THR A 150 -0.84 -16.94 -18.90
CA THR A 150 -0.61 -15.58 -19.40
C THR A 150 -1.44 -14.62 -18.57
N VAL A 151 -0.86 -13.53 -18.08
CA VAL A 151 -1.52 -12.55 -17.23
C VAL A 151 -1.53 -11.20 -17.94
N SER A 152 -2.72 -10.61 -18.06
CA SER A 152 -2.87 -9.23 -18.54
C SER A 152 -3.04 -8.28 -17.36
N VAL A 153 -2.23 -7.22 -17.32
CA VAL A 153 -2.25 -6.18 -16.30
C VAL A 153 -2.56 -4.84 -16.95
N GLY A 154 -3.54 -4.11 -16.41
CA GLY A 154 -3.95 -2.82 -16.95
C GLY A 154 -3.21 -1.64 -16.32
N ALA A 155 -3.02 -1.66 -15.00
CA ALA A 155 -2.50 -0.52 -14.26
C ALA A 155 -1.92 -0.93 -12.90
N LEU A 156 -1.17 0.01 -12.31
CA LEU A 156 -0.75 0.04 -10.92
C LEU A 156 -1.43 1.26 -10.26
N PRO A 157 -2.71 1.16 -9.84
CA PRO A 157 -3.46 2.32 -9.40
C PRO A 157 -2.88 2.92 -8.12
N PRO A 158 -2.84 4.26 -7.98
CA PRO A 158 -2.48 4.89 -6.72
C PRO A 158 -3.54 4.59 -5.66
N VAL A 159 -3.13 4.57 -4.40
CA VAL A 159 -4.06 4.48 -3.27
C VAL A 159 -4.42 5.89 -2.81
N PRO A 160 -5.72 6.27 -2.80
CA PRO A 160 -6.13 7.60 -2.41
C PRO A 160 -5.64 7.97 -1.01
N GLY A 161 -5.01 9.14 -0.89
CA GLY A 161 -4.47 9.67 0.38
C GLY A 161 -2.99 9.34 0.62
N GLU A 162 -2.43 8.35 -0.08
CA GLU A 162 -1.01 8.02 0.03
C GLU A 162 -0.14 8.94 -0.85
N ASP A 163 1.06 9.25 -0.35
CA ASP A 163 2.10 9.90 -1.13
C ASP A 163 2.77 8.85 -2.04
N PRO A 164 2.70 8.99 -3.38
CA PRO A 164 3.26 8.02 -4.31
C PRO A 164 4.80 7.90 -4.21
N ALA A 165 5.49 8.87 -3.61
CA ALA A 165 6.93 8.78 -3.36
C ALA A 165 7.27 8.01 -2.08
N ALA A 166 6.29 7.76 -1.20
CA ALA A 166 6.50 7.15 0.10
C ALA A 166 6.58 5.63 0.07
N ALA A 167 5.86 5.01 -0.85
CA ALA A 167 5.81 3.57 -0.98
C ALA A 167 5.70 3.18 -2.46
N PRO A 168 6.35 2.09 -2.89
CA PRO A 168 6.09 1.48 -4.18
C PRO A 168 4.60 1.12 -4.31
N PRO A 169 4.01 1.18 -5.52
CA PRO A 169 2.66 0.71 -5.76
C PRO A 169 2.44 -0.71 -5.22
N HIS A 170 1.41 -0.84 -4.39
CA HIS A 170 0.94 -2.08 -3.76
C HIS A 170 -0.50 -2.41 -4.17
N ALA A 171 -0.90 -1.96 -5.36
CA ALA A 171 -2.20 -2.23 -5.97
C ALA A 171 -2.00 -2.58 -7.45
N LEU A 172 -2.74 -3.57 -7.93
CA LEU A 172 -2.60 -4.17 -9.26
C LEU A 172 -3.97 -4.36 -9.88
N LEU A 173 -4.20 -3.81 -11.07
CA LEU A 173 -5.39 -4.10 -11.86
C LEU A 173 -5.09 -5.25 -12.84
N VAL A 174 -5.59 -6.44 -12.53
CA VAL A 174 -5.53 -7.61 -13.42
C VAL A 174 -6.70 -7.54 -14.40
N THR A 175 -6.41 -7.40 -15.68
CA THR A 175 -7.41 -7.22 -16.75
C THR A 175 -7.74 -8.52 -17.47
N GLY A 176 -6.89 -9.54 -17.36
CA GLY A 176 -7.15 -10.83 -18.00
C GLY A 176 -6.21 -11.97 -17.59
N LEU A 177 -6.62 -13.19 -17.94
CA LEU A 177 -5.87 -14.42 -17.75
C LEU A 177 -6.07 -15.31 -18.99
N ASP A 178 -4.97 -15.86 -19.54
CA ASP A 178 -4.96 -16.71 -20.73
C ASP A 178 -5.72 -16.09 -21.93
N GLY A 179 -5.58 -14.77 -22.11
CA GLY A 179 -6.24 -14.00 -23.17
C GLY A 179 -7.73 -13.71 -22.94
N ARG A 180 -8.28 -14.10 -21.78
CA ARG A 180 -9.69 -13.86 -21.42
C ARG A 180 -9.81 -12.71 -20.41
N PRO A 181 -10.80 -11.82 -20.56
CA PRO A 181 -11.04 -10.73 -19.62
C PRO A 181 -11.29 -11.19 -18.19
N ALA A 182 -10.68 -10.51 -17.22
CA ALA A 182 -10.86 -10.77 -15.80
C ALA A 182 -12.27 -10.42 -15.30
N GLY A 183 -13.02 -9.62 -16.04
CA GLY A 183 -14.44 -9.33 -15.77
C GLY A 183 -15.39 -10.50 -16.09
N GLU A 184 -14.94 -11.52 -16.83
CA GLU A 184 -15.74 -12.72 -17.05
C GLU A 184 -15.88 -13.51 -15.73
N PRO A 185 -17.10 -13.93 -15.31
CA PRO A 185 -17.32 -14.55 -14.00
C PRO A 185 -16.44 -15.78 -13.73
N ALA A 186 -16.20 -16.62 -14.74
CA ALA A 186 -15.37 -17.80 -14.60
C ALA A 186 -13.88 -17.46 -14.40
N VAL A 187 -13.38 -16.42 -15.08
CA VAL A 187 -12.00 -15.95 -14.94
C VAL A 187 -11.82 -15.26 -13.59
N ALA A 188 -12.77 -14.39 -13.22
CA ALA A 188 -12.78 -13.72 -11.92
C ALA A 188 -12.76 -14.72 -10.76
N ALA A 189 -13.62 -15.75 -10.81
CA ALA A 189 -13.68 -16.78 -9.78
C ALA A 189 -12.41 -17.64 -9.70
N LEU A 190 -11.75 -17.87 -10.84
CA LEU A 190 -10.46 -18.58 -10.88
C LEU A 190 -9.35 -17.74 -10.23
N LEU A 191 -9.20 -16.48 -10.66
CA LEU A 191 -8.22 -15.56 -10.10
C LEU A 191 -8.42 -15.38 -8.59
N ARG A 192 -9.66 -15.11 -8.16
CA ARG A 192 -9.98 -14.91 -6.75
C ARG A 192 -9.67 -16.14 -5.91
N ARG A 193 -10.06 -17.35 -6.35
CA ARG A 193 -9.71 -18.59 -5.64
C ARG A 193 -8.20 -18.79 -5.52
N TRP A 194 -7.43 -18.44 -6.55
CA TRP A 194 -5.96 -18.54 -6.50
C TRP A 194 -5.35 -17.51 -5.53
N LEU A 195 -5.88 -16.28 -5.53
CA LEU A 195 -5.46 -15.19 -4.63
C LEU A 195 -5.83 -15.46 -3.17
N ASP A 196 -7.02 -16.00 -2.92
CA ASP A 196 -7.50 -16.38 -1.58
C ASP A 196 -6.70 -17.55 -0.99
N ALA A 197 -6.05 -18.36 -1.84
CA ALA A 197 -5.17 -19.45 -1.41
C ALA A 197 -3.78 -18.97 -0.96
N GLN A 198 -3.43 -17.70 -1.21
CA GLN A 198 -2.17 -17.13 -0.77
C GLN A 198 -2.15 -16.99 0.76
N ARG A 199 -0.98 -17.18 1.37
CA ARG A 199 -0.77 -16.96 2.81
C ARG A 199 -0.02 -15.66 3.03
N ALA A 200 -0.10 -15.11 4.24
CA ALA A 200 0.75 -14.00 4.64
C ALA A 200 2.23 -14.33 4.37
N PRO A 201 3.02 -13.38 3.84
CA PRO A 201 2.65 -12.00 3.53
C PRO A 201 2.04 -11.79 2.13
N LEU A 202 1.91 -12.82 1.29
CA LEU A 202 1.45 -12.71 -0.11
C LEU A 202 -0.07 -12.55 -0.27
N ALA A 203 -0.85 -12.92 0.74
CA ALA A 203 -2.30 -12.75 0.76
C ALA A 203 -2.67 -11.27 0.52
N PRO A 204 -3.47 -10.96 -0.52
CA PRO A 204 -4.02 -9.62 -0.72
C PRO A 204 -4.91 -9.21 0.45
N ALA A 205 -4.95 -7.91 0.75
CA ALA A 205 -5.90 -7.34 1.68
C ALA A 205 -7.30 -7.20 1.06
N SER A 206 -7.37 -6.98 -0.26
CA SER A 206 -8.62 -6.96 -1.01
C SER A 206 -8.43 -7.47 -2.45
N VAL A 207 -9.52 -8.00 -3.00
CA VAL A 207 -9.66 -8.35 -4.41
C VAL A 207 -11.03 -7.84 -4.87
N ALA A 208 -11.12 -6.64 -5.41
CA ALA A 208 -12.38 -6.04 -5.83
C ALA A 208 -12.60 -6.18 -7.35
N THR A 209 -13.86 -6.30 -7.78
CA THR A 209 -14.19 -6.18 -9.20
C THR A 209 -14.33 -4.70 -9.54
N GLU A 210 -13.57 -4.25 -10.53
CA GLU A 210 -13.59 -2.87 -11.02
C GLU A 210 -13.91 -2.84 -12.52
N PRO A 211 -14.31 -1.69 -13.07
CA PRO A 211 -14.36 -1.50 -14.51
C PRO A 211 -12.99 -1.86 -15.13
N GLY A 212 -12.97 -2.92 -15.94
CA GLY A 212 -11.77 -3.39 -16.62
C GLY A 212 -11.06 -4.59 -15.99
N GLY A 213 -11.46 -5.08 -14.80
CA GLY A 213 -10.88 -6.31 -14.25
C GLY A 213 -11.01 -6.49 -12.73
N LEU A 214 -10.03 -7.16 -12.14
CA LEU A 214 -9.90 -7.32 -10.70
C LEU A 214 -8.80 -6.41 -10.15
N LEU A 215 -9.17 -5.52 -9.23
CA LEU A 215 -8.23 -4.74 -8.44
C LEU A 215 -7.78 -5.55 -7.24
N VAL A 216 -6.49 -5.89 -7.20
CA VAL A 216 -5.85 -6.60 -6.11
C VAL A 216 -5.02 -5.60 -5.32
N GLN A 217 -5.21 -5.52 -4.01
CA GLN A 217 -4.50 -4.57 -3.16
C GLN A 217 -3.90 -5.25 -1.96
N TRP A 218 -2.75 -4.76 -1.52
CA TRP A 218 -2.09 -5.22 -0.31
C TRP A 218 -1.99 -4.09 0.70
N SER A 219 -2.05 -4.46 1.99
CA SER A 219 -1.91 -3.51 3.08
C SER A 219 -0.47 -3.01 3.22
N LEU A 220 -0.30 -1.81 3.76
CA LEU A 220 0.98 -1.36 4.29
C LEU A 220 1.46 -2.27 5.44
N PRO A 221 2.78 -2.40 5.66
CA PRO A 221 3.86 -1.69 4.97
C PRO A 221 4.09 -2.19 3.53
N ALA A 222 4.54 -1.29 2.66
CA ALA A 222 5.02 -1.57 1.32
C ALA A 222 6.37 -0.85 1.10
N PRO A 223 7.38 -1.52 0.51
CA PRO A 223 7.40 -2.94 0.20
C PRO A 223 7.56 -3.78 1.47
N VAL A 224 7.12 -5.03 1.43
CA VAL A 224 7.65 -6.07 2.35
C VAL A 224 8.93 -6.66 1.74
N PRO A 225 9.94 -7.05 2.54
CA PRO A 225 11.15 -7.67 2.00
C PRO A 225 10.84 -8.95 1.22
N LEU A 226 11.51 -9.17 0.08
CA LEU A 226 11.52 -10.46 -0.61
C LEU A 226 12.10 -11.52 0.34
N LEU A 227 11.44 -12.69 0.38
CA LEU A 227 11.76 -13.80 1.29
C LEU A 227 13.28 -14.02 1.42
N GLY A 228 13.83 -13.83 2.62
CA GLY A 228 15.27 -13.98 2.90
C GLY A 228 15.92 -12.83 3.68
N GLY A 229 15.24 -12.30 4.71
CA GLY A 229 15.85 -11.48 5.75
C GLY A 229 16.44 -12.33 6.84
#